data_AF-A0A3A4UYY6-F1
#
_entry.id   AF-A0A3A4UYY6-F1
#
_cell.length_a   1.000
_cell.length_b   1.000
_cell.length_c   1.000
_cell.angle_alpha   90.00
_cell.angle_beta   90.00
_cell.angle_gamma   90.00
#
_symmetry.space_group_name_H-M   'P 1'
#
loop_
_entity.id
_entity.type
_entity.pdbx_description
1 polymer ?
#
loop_
_entity_poly.entity_id
_entity_poly.type
_entity_poly.pdbx_seq_one_letter_code
_entity_poly.pdbx_strand_id
1 'polypeptide(L)' 'MYNWNIDINKLKKNPERYAIWKLEQRINFGLNGQKINIEKLKKYWNKLIIDPQRKKLLKMWLWPKQS' A
#
# COMPACT_ATOMS: atom_id res chain seq x y z
N MET A 1 0.56 -16.14 1.26
CA MET A 1 1.94 -16.21 0.75
C MET A 1 2.55 -14.82 0.86
N TYR A 2 3.61 -14.66 1.65
CA TYR A 2 4.40 -13.42 1.70
C TYR A 2 5.45 -13.47 0.60
N ASN A 3 5.85 -12.32 0.02
CA ASN A 3 6.95 -12.27 -0.95
C ASN A 3 8.29 -12.52 -0.22
N TRP A 4 8.68 -13.79 -0.06
CA TRP A 4 9.77 -14.23 0.84
C TRP A 4 11.19 -13.94 0.35
N ASN A 5 11.41 -13.42 -0.85
CA ASN A 5 12.78 -13.18 -1.37
C ASN A 5 13.23 -11.71 -1.35
N ILE A 6 12.50 -10.83 -0.64
CA ILE A 6 12.91 -9.43 -0.45
C ILE A 6 13.76 -9.32 0.81
N ASP A 7 15.01 -8.88 0.63
CA ASP A 7 15.90 -8.52 1.73
C ASP A 7 15.38 -7.23 2.40
N ILE A 8 14.58 -7.43 3.45
CA ILE A 8 13.97 -6.36 4.24
C ILE A 8 15.05 -5.45 4.83
N ASN A 9 16.24 -5.96 5.15
CA ASN A 9 17.31 -5.17 5.74
C ASN A 9 17.90 -4.18 4.73
N LYS A 10 18.02 -4.57 3.46
CA LYS A 10 18.37 -3.63 2.37
C LYS A 10 17.25 -2.64 2.09
N LEU A 11 15.99 -3.10 2.15
CA LEU A 11 14.83 -2.24 1.90
C LEU A 11 14.67 -1.14 2.97
N LYS A 12 14.94 -1.46 4.24
CA LYS A 12 14.91 -0.51 5.37
C LYS A 12 15.89 0.64 5.22
N LYS A 13 16.99 0.47 4.47
CA LYS A 13 17.94 1.56 4.19
C LYS A 13 17.32 2.67 3.34
N ASN A 14 16.23 2.38 2.62
CA ASN A 14 15.44 3.37 1.90
C ASN A 14 14.04 3.49 2.52
N PRO A 15 13.80 4.49 3.39
CA PRO A 15 12.55 4.60 4.14
C PRO A 15 11.33 4.81 3.25
N GLU A 16 11.49 5.47 2.10
CA GLU A 16 10.39 5.66 1.13
C GLU A 16 10.00 4.33 0.50
N ARG A 17 10.98 3.59 -0.04
CA ARG A 17 10.73 2.30 -0.71
C ARG A 17 10.16 1.27 0.26
N TYR A 18 10.62 1.27 1.51
CA TYR A 18 10.05 0.45 2.57
C TYR A 18 8.60 0.81 2.89
N ALA A 19 8.26 2.10 2.92
CA ALA A 19 6.89 2.54 3.17
C ALA A 19 5.93 2.13 2.05
N ILE A 20 6.36 2.26 0.78
CA ILE A 20 5.59 1.82 -0.40
C ILE A 20 5.36 0.31 -0.33
N TRP A 21 6.43 -0.47 -0.20
CA TRP A 21 6.33 -1.93 -0.11
C TRP A 21 5.41 -2.38 1.03
N LYS A 22 5.53 -1.76 2.22
CA LYS A 22 4.66 -2.09 3.36
C LYS A 22 3.19 -1.79 3.07
N LEU A 23 2.89 -0.70 2.36
CA LEU A 23 1.52 -0.40 1.94
C LEU A 23 1.01 -1.44 0.93
N GLU A 24 1.81 -1.82 -0.06
CA GLU A 24 1.46 -2.85 -1.05
C GLU A 24 1.16 -4.19 -0.38
N GLN A 25 2.03 -4.64 0.53
CA GLN A 25 1.83 -5.91 1.25
C GLN A 25 0.52 -5.88 2.06
N ARG A 26 0.28 -4.79 2.79
CA ARG A 26 -0.91 -4.63 3.61
C ARG A 26 -2.20 -4.58 2.78
N ILE A 27 -2.17 -3.89 1.64
CA ILE A 27 -3.36 -3.78 0.79
C ILE A 27 -3.64 -5.10 0.08
N ASN A 28 -2.62 -5.73 -0.51
CA ASN A 28 -2.79 -6.94 -1.32
C ASN A 28 -3.11 -8.18 -0.46
N PHE A 29 -2.43 -8.33 0.69
CA PHE A 29 -2.49 -9.56 1.48
C PHE A 29 -3.25 -9.44 2.81
N GLY A 30 -3.60 -8.22 3.21
CA GLY A 30 -4.43 -7.99 4.38
C GLY A 30 -3.77 -7.12 5.44
N LEU A 31 -4.64 -6.53 6.27
CA LEU A 31 -4.26 -5.51 7.24
C LEU A 31 -3.92 -6.04 8.62
N ASN A 32 -4.19 -7.32 8.90
CA ASN A 32 -3.99 -7.98 10.19
C ASN A 32 -4.54 -7.12 11.36
N GLY A 33 -5.74 -6.55 11.19
CA GLY A 33 -6.40 -5.69 12.20
C GLY A 33 -5.87 -4.25 12.31
N GLN A 34 -4.84 -3.87 11.53
CA GLN A 34 -4.24 -2.53 11.61
C GLN A 34 -4.82 -1.55 10.57
N LYS A 35 -5.15 -0.32 10.98
CA LYS A 35 -5.62 0.73 10.05
C LYS A 35 -4.52 1.19 9.07
N ILE A 36 -4.89 1.47 7.82
CA ILE A 36 -4.01 2.13 6.84
C ILE A 36 -4.00 3.64 7.12
N ASN A 37 -2.82 4.25 7.10
CA ASN A 37 -2.72 5.71 7.13
C ASN A 37 -3.06 6.26 5.73
N ILE A 38 -4.16 7.02 5.66
CA ILE A 38 -4.73 7.57 4.42
C ILE A 38 -3.79 8.59 3.75
N GLU A 39 -3.09 9.41 4.53
CA GLU A 39 -2.17 10.43 3.99
C GLU A 39 -1.00 9.77 3.27
N LYS A 40 -0.41 8.73 3.87
CA LYS A 40 0.65 7.94 3.23
C LYS A 40 0.15 7.21 2.00
N LEU A 41 -1.08 6.69 2.05
CA LEU A 41 -1.71 6.03 0.91
C LEU A 41 -1.90 7.00 -0.27
N LYS A 42 -2.39 8.22 -0.01
CA LYS A 42 -2.54 9.28 -1.02
C LYS A 42 -1.18 9.74 -1.56
N LYS A 43 -0.21 9.97 -0.67
CA LYS A 43 1.16 10.40 -1.03
C LYS A 43 1.83 9.44 -2.02
N TYR A 44 1.70 8.13 -1.79
CA TYR A 44 2.34 7.12 -2.60
C TYR A 44 1.45 6.51 -3.68
N TRP A 45 0.20 6.98 -3.84
CA TRP A 45 -0.81 6.36 -4.71
C TRP A 45 -0.33 6.03 -6.13
N ASN A 46 0.43 6.94 -6.74
CA ASN A 46 0.96 6.79 -8.10
C ASN A 46 2.13 5.80 -8.20
N LYS A 47 2.78 5.47 -7.07
CA LYS A 47 3.91 4.54 -6.99
C LYS A 47 3.50 3.13 -6.56
N LEU A 48 2.26 2.93 -6.10
CA LEU A 48 1.78 1.66 -5.55
C LEU A 48 1.37 0.66 -6.64
N ILE A 49 1.93 -0.54 -6.53
CA ILE A 49 1.58 -1.73 -7.29
C ILE A 49 0.60 -2.56 -6.45
N ILE A 50 -0.69 -2.34 -6.70
CA ILE A 50 -1.80 -2.97 -5.99
C ILE A 50 -2.63 -3.75 -7.00
N ASP A 51 -3.20 -4.87 -6.55
CA ASP A 51 -4.23 -5.60 -7.28
C ASP A 51 -5.31 -4.65 -7.85
N PRO A 52 -5.65 -4.74 -9.16
CA PRO A 52 -6.55 -3.78 -9.81
C PRO A 52 -7.91 -3.62 -9.13
N GLN A 53 -8.50 -4.71 -8.61
CA GLN A 53 -9.81 -4.68 -7.96
C GLN A 53 -9.74 -3.91 -6.64
N ARG A 54 -8.72 -4.19 -5.83
CA ARG A 54 -8.45 -3.45 -4.58
C ARG A 54 -8.15 -1.98 -4.85
N LYS A 55 -7.36 -1.68 -5.90
CA LYS A 55 -7.03 -0.31 -6.30
C LYS A 55 -8.27 0.48 -6.68
N LYS A 56 -9.22 -0.13 -7.41
CA LYS A 56 -10.51 0.48 -7.77
C LYS A 56 -11.35 0.80 -6.52
N LEU A 57 -11.46 -0.14 -5.59
CA LEU A 57 -12.19 0.05 -4.33
C LEU A 57 -11.60 1.20 -3.49
N LEU A 58 -10.28 1.16 -3.28
CA LEU A 58 -9.57 2.20 -2.54
C LEU A 58 -9.70 3.57 -3.22
N LYS A 59 -9.65 3.65 -4.56
CA LYS A 59 -9.86 4.89 -5.29
C LYS A 59 -11.23 5.50 -4.98
N MET A 60 -12.28 4.67 -4.97
CA MET A 60 -13.64 5.11 -4.67
C MET A 60 -13.77 5.66 -3.25
N TRP A 61 -13.09 5.05 -2.26
CA TRP A 61 -13.12 5.52 -0.88
C TRP A 61 -12.28 6.78 -0.64
N LEU A 62 -11.14 6.92 -1.34
CA LEU A 62 -10.23 8.05 -1.17
C LEU A 62 -10.72 9.33 -1.85
N TRP A 63 -11.42 9.17 -2.97
CA TRP A 63 -12.00 10.24 -3.78
C TRP A 63 -13.44 9.89 -4.10
N PRO A 64 -14.35 9.94 -3.10
CA PRO A 64 -15.76 9.79 -3.35
C PRO A 64 -16.19 10.89 -4.33
N LYS A 65 -16.93 10.52 -5.38
CA LYS A 65 -17.57 11.53 -6.22
C LYS A 65 -18.54 12.29 -5.32
N GLN A 66 -18.36 13.61 -5.22
CA GLN A 66 -19.39 14.48 -4.70
C GLN A 66 -20.53 14.49 -5.74
N SER A 67 -21.69 14.00 -5.32
CA SER A 67 -22.94 14.12 -6.09
C SER A 67 -23.49 15.52 -6.01
#